data_AF-A0A2E3K4S4-F1
#
_entry.id   AF-A0A2E3K4S4-F1
#
_cell.length_a   1.000
_cell.length_b   1.000
_cell.length_c   1.000
_cell.angle_alpha   90.00
_cell.angle_beta   90.00
_cell.angle_gamma   90.00
#
_symmetry.space_group_name_H-M   'P 1'
#
loop_
_entity.id
_entity.type
_entity.pdbx_description
1 polymer ?
#
loop_
_entity_poly.entity_id
_entity_poly.type
_entity_poly.pdbx_seq_one_letter_code
_entity_poly.pdbx_strand_id
1 'polypeptide(L)' 'MKVLKVLESAEVIIAEIEVNLGNKKHSSPTLCVLCDEKIVPLNTPDGRPILMNMENAVKFS' A
#
# COMPACT_ATOMS: atom_id res chain seq x y z
N MET A 1 20.64 -10.63 -1.66
CA MET A 1 19.52 -10.42 -0.73
C MET A 1 19.77 -11.26 0.51
N LYS A 2 19.59 -10.69 1.71
CA LYS A 2 19.73 -11.40 2.99
C LYS A 2 18.51 -11.06 3.84
N VAL A 3 17.85 -12.08 4.38
CA VAL A 3 16.74 -11.88 5.33
C VAL A 3 17.35 -11.49 6.68
N LEU A 4 16.96 -10.34 7.23
CA LEU A 4 17.42 -9.87 8.53
C LEU A 4 16.40 -10.14 9.65
N LYS A 5 15.12 -10.01 9.32
CA LYS A 5 13.99 -10.25 10.22
C LYS A 5 12.73 -10.52 9.41
N VAL A 6 11.77 -11.21 10.03
CA VAL A 6 10.38 -11.28 9.57
C VAL A 6 9.58 -10.26 10.37
N LEU A 7 8.65 -9.55 9.73
CA LEU A 7 7.76 -8.60 10.40
C LEU A 7 6.49 -9.34 10.80
N GLU A 8 6.27 -9.54 12.10
CA GLU A 8 5.16 -10.35 12.61
C GLU A 8 3.80 -9.63 12.60
N SER A 9 3.79 -8.29 12.68
CA SER A 9 2.58 -7.46 12.63
C SER A 9 2.23 -6.97 11.22
N ALA A 10 2.81 -7.57 10.17
CA ALA A 10 2.60 -7.18 8.79
C ALA A 10 1.77 -8.22 8.04
N GLU A 11 0.56 -7.85 7.62
CA GLU A 11 -0.34 -8.70 6.85
C GLU A 11 -0.47 -8.20 5.42
N VAL A 12 -0.38 -9.10 4.44
CA VAL A 12 -0.66 -8.76 3.04
C VAL A 12 -2.17 -8.82 2.82
N ILE A 13 -2.76 -7.72 2.37
CA ILE A 13 -4.19 -7.58 2.10
C ILE A 13 -4.43 -7.03 0.70
N ILE A 14 -5.68 -7.10 0.23
CA ILE A 14 -6.15 -6.38 -0.94
C ILE A 14 -7.09 -5.28 -0.45
N ALA A 15 -6.82 -4.05 -0.84
CA ALA A 15 -7.68 -2.90 -0.57
C ALA A 15 -8.00 -2.16 -1.87
N GLU A 16 -9.19 -1.58 -1.97
CA GLU A 16 -9.52 -0.63 -3.04
C GLU A 16 -8.81 0.69 -2.74
N ILE A 17 -7.88 1.10 -3.59
CA ILE A 17 -7.10 2.34 -3.42
C ILE A 17 -7.52 3.35 -4.47
N GLU A 18 -7.97 4.52 -4.05
CA GLU A 18 -8.22 5.67 -4.94
C GLU A 18 -7.01 6.59 -4.97
N VAL A 19 -6.62 7.05 -6.17
CA VAL A 19 -5.59 8.06 -6.38
C VAL A 19 -6.07 9.15 -7.34
N ASN A 20 -5.52 10.35 -7.20
CA ASN A 20 -5.67 11.40 -8.20
C ASN A 20 -4.55 11.26 -9.25
N LEU A 21 -4.93 10.98 -10.49
CA LEU A 21 -4.05 10.99 -11.66
C LEU A 21 -4.38 12.22 -12.51
N GLY A 22 -3.69 13.33 -12.22
CA GLY A 22 -4.03 14.63 -12.78
C GLY A 22 -5.42 15.09 -12.29
N ASN A 23 -6.35 15.30 -13.22
CA ASN A 23 -7.71 15.78 -12.92
C ASN A 23 -8.74 14.65 -12.77
N LYS A 24 -8.31 13.38 -12.75
CA LYS A 24 -9.21 12.23 -12.64
C LYS A 24 -8.90 11.41 -11.39
N LYS A 25 -9.96 10.94 -10.74
CA LYS A 25 -9.89 9.88 -9.73
C LYS A 25 -9.83 8.53 -10.42
N HIS A 26 -8.95 7.68 -9.96
CA HIS A 26 -8.84 6.29 -10.41
C HIS A 26 -8.76 5.40 -9.19
N SER A 27 -9.53 4.30 -9.20
CA SER A 27 -9.46 3.29 -8.14
C SER A 27 -9.15 1.92 -8.73
N SER A 28 -8.46 1.09 -7.95
CA SER A 28 -8.23 -0.31 -8.30
C SER A 28 -7.96 -1.15 -7.06
N PRO A 29 -8.35 -2.44 -7.06
CA PRO A 29 -7.88 -3.40 -6.08
C PRO A 29 -6.34 -3.46 -6.09
N THR A 30 -5.73 -3.18 -4.95
CA THR A 30 -4.28 -3.00 -4.83
C THR A 30 -3.74 -3.86 -3.70
N LEU A 31 -2.60 -4.51 -3.95
CA LEU A 31 -1.86 -5.23 -2.90
C LEU A 31 -1.30 -4.23 -1.91
N CYS A 32 -1.66 -4.41 -0.64
CA CYS A 32 -1.22 -3.55 0.44
C CYS A 32 -0.64 -4.39 1.59
N VAL A 33 0.13 -3.74 2.45
CA VAL A 33 0.50 -4.28 3.75
C VAL A 33 -0.26 -3.53 4.83
N LEU A 34 -0.99 -4.26 5.66
CA LEU A 34 -1.53 -3.77 6.93
C LEU A 34 -0.47 -3.98 8.01
N CYS A 35 0.01 -2.89 8.62
CA CYS A 35 0.99 -2.93 9.71
C CYS A 35 0.65 -1.86 10.73
N ASP A 36 0.52 -2.23 12.00
CA ASP A 36 0.20 -1.33 13.11
C ASP A 36 -1.02 -0.43 12.79
N GLU A 37 -2.10 -1.04 12.29
CA GLU A 37 -3.37 -0.39 11.87
C GLU A 37 -3.23 0.60 10.70
N LYS A 38 -2.09 0.62 10.01
CA LYS A 38 -1.87 1.45 8.83
C LYS A 38 -1.77 0.59 7.58
N ILE A 39 -2.31 1.10 6.48
CA ILE A 39 -2.27 0.42 5.18
C ILE A 39 -1.22 1.09 4.32
N VAL A 40 -0.26 0.32 3.80
CA VAL A 40 0.72 0.80 2.84
C VAL A 40 0.49 0.09 1.51
N PRO A 41 0.07 0.79 0.44
CA PRO A 41 -0.02 0.19 -0.88
C PRO A 41 1.38 -0.19 -1.38
N LEU A 42 1.49 -1.34 -2.04
CA LEU A 42 2.75 -1.82 -2.64
C LEU A 42 2.89 -1.40 -4.11
N ASN A 43 1.84 -0.85 -4.68
CA ASN A 43 1.81 -0.21 -5.97
C ASN A 43 0.70 0.84 -6.02
N THR A 44 0.83 1.83 -6.90
CA THR A 44 -0.29 2.69 -7.28
C THR A 44 -1.32 1.89 -8.10
N PRO A 45 -2.58 2.35 -8.19
CA PRO A 45 -3.62 1.73 -9.03
C PRO A 45 -3.26 1.61 -10.53
N ASP A 46 -2.30 2.39 -11.03
CA ASP A 46 -1.77 2.28 -12.40
C ASP A 46 -0.53 1.37 -12.51
N GLY A 47 -0.18 0.66 -11.43
CA GLY A 47 0.84 -0.40 -11.42
C GLY A 47 2.27 0.05 -11.12
N ARG A 48 2.50 1.31 -10.73
CA ARG A 48 3.84 1.77 -10.34
C ARG A 48 4.18 1.28 -8.93
N PRO A 49 5.33 0.61 -8.71
CA PRO A 49 5.69 0.11 -7.39
C PRO A 49 5.82 1.23 -6.35
N ILE A 50 5.38 0.94 -5.12
CA ILE A 50 5.55 1.80 -3.95
C ILE A 50 6.42 1.05 -2.94
N LEU A 51 7.45 1.74 -2.43
CA LEU A 51 8.28 1.19 -1.36
C LEU A 51 7.47 1.08 -0.07
N MET A 52 7.49 -0.09 0.58
CA MET A 52 6.87 -0.25 1.89
C MET A 52 7.62 0.58 2.95
N ASN A 53 7.04 1.70 3.33
CA ASN A 53 7.45 2.51 4.48
C ASN A 53 6.20 3.22 5.06
N MET A 54 6.31 3.74 6.29
CA MET A 54 5.17 4.35 6.98
C MET A 54 4.83 5.77 6.48
N GLU A 55 5.69 6.39 5.69
CA GLU A 55 5.41 7.68 5.02
C GLU A 55 4.41 7.50 3.88
N ASN A 56 4.39 6.32 3.25
CA ASN A 56 3.43 5.93 2.22
C ASN A 56 2.13 5.36 2.79
N ALA A 57 1.94 5.36 4.11
CA ALA A 57 0.73 4.86 4.73
C ALA A 57 -0.49 5.72 4.38
N VAL A 58 -1.58 5.06 4.03
CA VAL A 58 -2.89 5.67 3.80
C VAL A 58 -3.84 5.30 4.93
N LYS A 59 -4.81 6.19 5.20
CA LYS A 59 -5.87 5.97 6.18
C LYS A 59 -7.16 5.57 5.47
N PHE A 60 -8.01 4.82 6.15
CA PHE A 60 -9.41 4.72 5.75
C PHE A 60 -10.03 6.14 5.77
N SER A 61 -10.67 6.51 4.67
CA SER A 61 -11.40 7.77 4.50
C SER A 61 -12.89 7.58 4.69
#